data_AF-A0A2V9ZAA4-F1
#
_entry.id   AF-A0A2V9ZAA4-F1
#
_cell.length_a   1.000
_cell.length_b   1.000
_cell.length_c   1.000
_cell.angle_alpha   90.00
_cell.angle_beta   90.00
_cell.angle_gamma   90.00
#
_symmetry.space_group_name_H-M   'P 1'
#
loop_
_entity.id
_entity.type
_entity.pdbx_description
1 polymer ?
#
loop_
_entity_poly.entity_id
_entity_poly.type
_entity_poly.pdbx_seq_one_letter_code
_entity_poly.pdbx_strand_id
1 'polypeptide(L)'
;MLRRVPGPFQVNQAPSATAIYPWSTAVGAGKIDIVWYGTSYYDGVNPPDNYPNSAVWYVYMAQNLNALSPGTAFTQVKATPEVHFGGVCEGGVTCTGNRDLYDDFGVAASPTTGMASIVYSDDQYTNTSASPPQPGCTSSTTNSSSCDHTSIATQAGGSGIK
;
A
#
# COMPACT_ATOMS: atom_id res chain seq x y z
N MET A 1 19.26 -12.99 -30.90
CA MET A 1 18.07 -12.16 -31.22
C MET A 1 17.48 -11.70 -29.89
N LEU A 2 17.65 -10.43 -29.50
CA LEU A 2 16.97 -9.91 -28.30
C LEU A 2 15.50 -9.70 -28.64
N ARG A 3 14.60 -10.42 -27.95
CA ARG A 3 13.17 -10.13 -28.02
C ARG A 3 12.91 -8.82 -27.29
N ARG A 4 12.24 -7.88 -27.95
CA ARG A 4 11.72 -6.66 -27.33
C ARG A 4 10.71 -7.10 -26.26
N VAL A 5 11.00 -6.82 -25.00
CA VAL A 5 10.02 -7.00 -23.92
C VAL A 5 9.03 -5.83 -24.05
N PRO A 6 7.74 -6.06 -24.29
CA PRO A 6 6.75 -4.99 -24.21
C PRO A 6 6.64 -4.48 -22.76
N GLY A 7 6.55 -3.16 -22.59
CA GLY A 7 6.36 -2.51 -21.29
C GLY A 7 7.64 -1.94 -20.68
N PRO A 8 7.50 -0.89 -19.85
CA PRO A 8 6.83 -0.95 -18.55
C PRO A 8 5.30 -0.98 -18.65
N PHE A 9 4.65 -1.71 -17.73
CA PHE A 9 3.20 -1.75 -17.57
C PHE A 9 2.81 -1.02 -16.28
N GLN A 10 1.83 -0.13 -16.39
CA GLN A 10 1.28 0.56 -15.22
C GLN A 10 0.44 -0.41 -14.38
N VAL A 11 0.74 -0.48 -13.08
CA VAL A 11 0.03 -1.34 -12.12
C VAL A 11 -1.12 -0.57 -11.47
N ASN A 12 -0.81 0.56 -10.83
CA ASN A 12 -1.80 1.37 -10.13
C ASN A 12 -2.79 2.03 -11.10
N GLN A 13 -4.06 1.95 -10.75
CA GLN A 13 -5.20 2.53 -11.46
C GLN A 13 -5.91 3.55 -10.56
N ALA A 14 -6.76 4.39 -11.16
CA ALA A 14 -7.62 5.28 -10.41
C ALA A 14 -8.41 4.50 -9.34
N PRO A 15 -8.56 5.05 -8.11
CA PRO A 15 -8.20 6.41 -7.72
C PRO A 15 -6.76 6.59 -7.19
N SER A 16 -5.88 5.58 -7.22
CA SER A 16 -4.50 5.71 -6.72
C SER A 16 -3.62 6.46 -7.73
N ALA A 17 -3.58 7.79 -7.64
CA ALA A 17 -2.81 8.65 -8.54
C ALA A 17 -1.32 8.71 -8.15
N THR A 18 -1.03 8.74 -6.85
CA THR A 18 0.32 8.59 -6.29
C THR A 18 0.44 7.21 -5.64
N ALA A 19 1.58 6.54 -5.81
CA ALA A 19 1.87 5.22 -5.26
C ALA A 19 3.31 5.18 -4.75
N ILE A 20 3.49 4.83 -3.48
CA ILE A 20 4.79 4.82 -2.80
C ILE A 20 5.03 3.48 -2.09
N TYR A 21 6.30 3.22 -1.77
CA TYR A 21 6.75 2.02 -1.06
C TYR A 21 6.18 0.71 -1.62
N PRO A 22 6.36 0.41 -2.92
CA PRO A 22 5.80 -0.81 -3.49
C PRO A 22 6.50 -2.07 -2.95
N TRP A 23 5.72 -3.10 -2.62
CA TRP A 23 6.20 -4.45 -2.36
C TRP A 23 5.52 -5.45 -3.27
N SER A 24 6.13 -6.61 -3.49
CA SER A 24 5.49 -7.67 -4.28
C SER A 24 5.82 -9.07 -3.77
N THR A 25 4.96 -10.01 -4.10
CA THR A 25 5.18 -11.43 -3.86
C THR A 25 4.66 -12.25 -5.03
N ALA A 26 5.38 -13.31 -5.39
CA ALA A 26 5.03 -14.22 -6.47
C ALA A 26 5.26 -15.66 -6.00
N VAL A 27 4.30 -16.54 -6.28
CA VAL A 27 4.34 -17.95 -5.83
C VAL A 27 4.09 -18.88 -7.01
N GLY A 28 2.87 -18.89 -7.54
CA GLY A 28 2.51 -19.65 -8.73
C GLY A 28 3.10 -19.04 -10.00
N ALA A 29 3.38 -19.89 -10.99
CA ALA A 29 3.94 -19.43 -12.27
C ALA A 29 3.03 -18.39 -12.94
N GLY A 30 3.56 -17.18 -13.14
CA GLY A 30 2.82 -16.06 -13.72
C GLY A 30 1.78 -15.43 -12.81
N LYS A 31 1.86 -15.66 -11.49
CA LYS A 31 0.98 -15.04 -10.51
C LYS A 31 1.77 -14.13 -9.58
N ILE A 32 1.32 -12.89 -9.44
CA ILE A 32 1.98 -11.87 -8.64
C ILE A 32 0.93 -11.00 -7.94
N ASP A 33 1.21 -10.69 -6.68
CA ASP A 33 0.55 -9.63 -5.94
C ASP A 33 1.54 -8.48 -5.74
N ILE A 34 1.08 -7.25 -5.98
CA ILE A 34 1.83 -6.01 -5.76
C ILE A 34 1.02 -5.16 -4.80
N VAL A 35 1.65 -4.58 -3.80
CA VAL A 35 1.02 -3.71 -2.81
C VAL A 35 1.78 -2.39 -2.70
N TRP A 36 1.11 -1.32 -2.30
CA TRP A 36 1.70 0.01 -2.12
C TRP A 36 0.81 0.86 -1.20
N TYR A 37 1.36 1.94 -0.64
CA TYR A 37 0.52 3.03 -0.14
C TYR A 37 0.13 3.95 -1.29
N GLY A 38 -1.15 4.26 -1.41
CA GLY A 38 -1.68 5.06 -2.49
C GLY A 38 -2.62 6.17 -2.02
N THR A 39 -2.54 7.30 -2.71
CA THR A 39 -3.48 8.42 -2.54
C THR A 39 -4.01 8.89 -3.89
N SER A 40 -5.20 9.50 -3.88
CA SER A 40 -5.77 10.16 -5.07
C SER A 40 -5.20 11.54 -5.32
N TYR A 41 -4.51 12.13 -4.34
CA TYR A 41 -3.83 13.40 -4.53
C TYR A 41 -2.58 13.20 -5.40
N TYR A 42 -2.44 14.06 -6.40
CA TYR A 42 -1.27 14.12 -7.26
C TYR A 42 -1.16 15.56 -7.79
N ASP A 43 -0.03 16.21 -7.56
CA ASP A 43 0.23 17.55 -8.07
C ASP A 43 1.17 17.56 -9.29
N GLY A 44 1.76 16.41 -9.63
CA GLY A 44 2.65 16.24 -10.78
C GLY A 44 3.99 16.97 -10.69
N VAL A 45 4.29 17.61 -9.56
CA VAL A 45 5.45 18.48 -9.41
C VAL A 45 6.30 18.08 -8.21
N ASN A 46 5.67 17.83 -7.06
CA ASN A 46 6.39 17.63 -5.81
C ASN A 46 6.34 16.16 -5.38
N PRO A 47 7.43 15.65 -4.75
CA PRO A 47 7.34 14.40 -4.01
C PRO A 47 6.31 14.53 -2.88
N PRO A 48 5.80 13.41 -2.36
CA PRO A 48 4.74 13.41 -1.35
C PRO A 48 5.15 14.05 -0.01
N ASP A 49 6.43 14.38 0.20
CA ASP A 49 6.97 14.98 1.43
C ASP A 49 6.13 16.12 2.04
N ASN A 50 5.53 16.96 1.19
CA ASN A 50 4.78 18.16 1.60
C ASN A 50 3.33 18.16 1.11
N TYR A 51 2.75 16.98 0.84
CA TYR A 51 1.35 16.92 0.43
C TYR A 51 0.41 17.48 1.51
N PRO A 52 -0.68 18.17 1.11
CA PRO A 52 -1.64 18.72 2.05
C PRO A 52 -2.41 17.61 2.76
N ASN A 53 -3.00 17.89 3.94
CA ASN A 53 -3.81 16.91 4.69
C ASN A 53 -5.00 16.33 3.89
N SER A 54 -5.38 16.92 2.74
CA SER A 54 -6.36 16.34 1.81
C SER A 54 -5.81 15.13 1.02
N ALA A 55 -4.51 14.88 1.05
CA ALA A 55 -3.90 13.65 0.55
C ALA A 55 -4.14 12.54 1.57
N VAL A 56 -5.15 11.72 1.29
CA VAL A 56 -5.52 10.58 2.13
C VAL A 56 -4.90 9.31 1.57
N TRP A 57 -4.20 8.57 2.41
CA TRP A 57 -3.48 7.37 2.01
C TRP A 57 -4.19 6.10 2.44
N TYR A 58 -4.03 5.06 1.63
CA TYR A 58 -4.58 3.73 1.82
C TYR A 58 -3.54 2.70 1.38
N VAL A 59 -3.62 1.48 1.90
CA VAL A 59 -2.93 0.36 1.29
C VAL A 59 -3.75 -0.16 0.12
N TYR A 60 -3.12 -0.26 -1.05
CA TYR A 60 -3.68 -0.90 -2.23
C TYR A 60 -2.99 -2.22 -2.51
N MET A 61 -3.72 -3.12 -3.14
CA MET A 61 -3.22 -4.40 -3.64
C MET A 61 -3.67 -4.56 -5.09
N ALA A 62 -2.78 -5.01 -5.96
CA ALA A 62 -3.05 -5.43 -7.32
C ALA A 62 -2.60 -6.88 -7.54
N GLN A 63 -3.52 -7.70 -8.08
CA GLN A 63 -3.26 -9.09 -8.40
C GLN A 63 -3.25 -9.31 -9.92
N ASN A 64 -2.27 -10.04 -10.42
CA ASN A 64 -2.26 -10.56 -11.78
C ASN A 64 -1.98 -12.05 -11.77
N LEU A 65 -2.90 -12.84 -12.33
CA LEU A 65 -2.82 -14.31 -12.36
C LEU A 65 -2.23 -14.87 -13.66
N ASN A 66 -1.84 -14.01 -14.60
CA ASN A 66 -1.26 -14.37 -15.89
C ASN A 66 -0.18 -13.35 -16.33
N ALA A 67 0.70 -12.96 -15.41
CA ALA A 67 1.73 -11.95 -15.60
C ALA A 67 2.84 -12.38 -16.58
N LEU A 68 2.95 -13.67 -16.92
CA LEU A 68 3.85 -14.15 -17.98
C LEU A 68 3.35 -13.79 -19.38
N SER A 69 2.05 -13.48 -19.52
CA SER A 69 1.47 -12.98 -20.76
C SER A 69 1.53 -11.45 -20.74
N PRO A 70 2.27 -10.81 -21.66
CA PRO A 70 2.36 -9.35 -21.69
C PRO A 70 1.01 -8.64 -21.79
N GLY A 71 0.87 -7.53 -21.07
CA GLY A 71 -0.32 -6.69 -21.11
C GLY A 71 -1.56 -7.26 -20.41
N THR A 72 -1.42 -8.34 -19.64
CA THR A 72 -2.51 -8.81 -18.78
C THR A 72 -2.81 -7.80 -17.69
N ALA A 73 -4.11 -7.58 -17.47
CA ALA A 73 -4.58 -6.58 -16.52
C ALA A 73 -4.34 -7.00 -15.08
N PHE A 74 -4.16 -6.00 -14.22
CA PHE A 74 -4.16 -6.15 -12.79
C PHE A 74 -5.56 -5.89 -12.23
N THR A 75 -5.99 -6.73 -11.29
CA THR A 75 -7.18 -6.46 -10.46
C THR A 75 -6.73 -5.70 -9.22
N GLN A 76 -7.09 -4.43 -9.12
CA GLN A 76 -6.74 -3.56 -7.99
C GLN A 76 -7.88 -3.50 -6.96
N VAL A 77 -7.51 -3.51 -5.68
CA VAL A 77 -8.40 -3.27 -4.55
C VAL A 77 -7.76 -2.31 -3.55
N LYS A 78 -8.59 -1.55 -2.86
CA LYS A 78 -8.21 -0.82 -1.65
C LYS A 78 -8.29 -1.80 -0.48
N ALA A 79 -7.15 -2.15 0.12
CA ALA A 79 -7.05 -3.21 1.12
C ALA A 79 -7.42 -2.73 2.53
N THR A 80 -7.40 -1.42 2.78
CA THR A 80 -7.60 -0.82 4.11
C THR A 80 -8.58 0.35 4.08
N PRO A 81 -9.08 0.78 5.25
CA PRO A 81 -9.47 2.16 5.51
C PRO A 81 -8.30 3.14 5.34
N GLU A 82 -8.55 4.42 5.61
CA GLU A 82 -7.53 5.47 5.70
C GLU A 82 -6.42 5.06 6.68
N VAL A 83 -5.16 5.25 6.29
CA VAL A 83 -3.99 4.91 7.14
C VAL A 83 -3.07 6.10 7.41
N HIS A 84 -3.24 7.21 6.69
CA HIS A 84 -2.45 8.43 6.86
C HIS A 84 -3.09 9.62 6.14
N PHE A 85 -2.86 10.84 6.66
CA PHE A 85 -3.20 12.10 6.01
C PHE A 85 -1.96 12.96 5.76
N GLY A 86 -1.89 13.64 4.61
CA GLY A 86 -0.84 14.63 4.38
C GLY A 86 0.42 14.07 3.74
N GLY A 87 1.55 14.72 4.02
CA GLY A 87 2.80 14.45 3.37
C GLY A 87 3.49 13.21 3.91
N VAL A 88 4.04 12.39 3.01
CA VAL A 88 4.85 11.22 3.35
C VAL A 88 6.23 11.42 2.77
N CYS A 89 7.26 11.41 3.63
CA CYS A 89 8.59 11.70 3.15
C CYS A 89 9.36 10.46 2.66
N GLU A 90 9.81 10.48 1.40
CA GLU A 90 10.65 9.43 0.80
C GLU A 90 12.16 9.78 0.79
N GLY A 91 12.53 11.01 1.18
CA GLY A 91 13.90 11.53 1.11
C GLY A 91 14.86 11.05 2.22
N GLY A 92 14.45 10.09 3.07
CA GLY A 92 15.27 9.57 4.16
C GLY A 92 15.70 10.67 5.14
N VAL A 93 17.01 10.89 5.32
CA VAL A 93 17.52 11.91 6.27
C VAL A 93 17.28 13.36 5.82
N THR A 94 16.89 13.57 4.56
CA THR A 94 16.64 14.92 4.01
C THR A 94 15.19 15.39 4.19
N CYS A 95 14.37 14.57 4.84
CA CYS A 95 12.97 14.85 5.11
C CYS A 95 12.77 16.12 5.92
N THR A 96 11.82 16.93 5.48
CA THR A 96 11.26 18.05 6.25
C THR A 96 9.82 17.77 6.72
N GLY A 97 9.17 16.75 6.14
CA GLY A 97 7.86 16.23 6.54
C GLY A 97 7.95 15.06 7.54
N ASN A 98 6.86 14.31 7.68
CA ASN A 98 6.76 13.18 8.60
C ASN A 98 7.28 11.85 7.98
N ARG A 99 7.57 10.86 8.82
CA ARG A 99 8.02 9.50 8.40
C ARG A 99 7.16 8.43 9.08
N ASP A 100 5.87 8.69 9.17
CA ASP A 100 4.95 7.94 10.04
C ASP A 100 4.47 6.63 9.39
N LEU A 101 4.62 6.49 8.07
CA LEU A 101 4.31 5.25 7.33
C LEU A 101 5.42 4.19 7.32
N TYR A 102 6.56 4.47 7.98
CA TYR A 102 7.74 3.62 8.20
C TYR A 102 8.20 2.75 6.99
N ASP A 103 9.20 1.90 7.20
CA ASP A 103 9.75 0.98 6.17
C ASP A 103 9.37 -0.50 6.46
N ASP A 104 8.36 -0.74 7.29
CA ASP A 104 7.91 -2.08 7.72
C ASP A 104 6.83 -2.69 6.81
N PHE A 105 6.63 -2.11 5.63
CA PHE A 105 5.60 -2.49 4.66
C PHE A 105 5.98 -3.73 3.83
N GLY A 106 5.03 -4.66 3.65
CA GLY A 106 5.27 -5.85 2.84
C GLY A 106 4.05 -6.73 2.61
N VAL A 107 4.17 -7.66 1.66
CA VAL A 107 3.14 -8.68 1.39
C VAL A 107 3.75 -10.07 1.30
N ALA A 108 3.05 -11.04 1.87
CA ALA A 108 3.33 -12.46 1.71
C ALA A 108 2.06 -13.21 1.29
N ALA A 109 2.21 -14.25 0.48
CA ALA A 109 1.11 -15.14 0.14
C ALA A 109 1.11 -16.37 1.05
N SER A 110 -0.09 -16.73 1.52
CA SER A 110 -0.30 -17.95 2.29
C SER A 110 0.15 -19.19 1.50
N PRO A 111 0.96 -20.09 2.08
CA PRO A 111 1.39 -21.31 1.37
C PRO A 111 0.23 -22.30 1.15
N THR A 112 -0.86 -22.18 1.90
CA THR A 112 -2.01 -23.07 1.79
C THR A 112 -3.01 -22.56 0.75
N THR A 113 -3.36 -21.28 0.80
CA THR A 113 -4.44 -20.69 -0.01
C THR A 113 -3.94 -19.78 -1.13
N GLY A 114 -2.69 -19.32 -1.08
CA GLY A 114 -2.18 -18.28 -1.98
C GLY A 114 -2.72 -16.88 -1.71
N MET A 115 -3.55 -16.70 -0.68
CA MET A 115 -4.12 -15.40 -0.33
C MET A 115 -3.07 -14.47 0.29
N ALA A 116 -3.14 -13.19 -0.01
CA ALA A 116 -2.22 -12.18 0.51
C ALA A 116 -2.45 -11.86 2.00
N SER A 117 -1.34 -11.62 2.71
CA SER A 117 -1.27 -10.98 4.02
C SER A 117 -0.32 -9.80 3.89
N ILE A 118 -0.81 -8.60 4.17
CA ILE A 118 -0.11 -7.34 3.97
C ILE A 118 0.16 -6.72 5.33
N VAL A 119 1.44 -6.51 5.66
CA VAL A 119 1.87 -5.76 6.84
C VAL A 119 2.08 -4.31 6.45
N TYR A 120 1.59 -3.39 7.26
CA TYR A 120 1.65 -1.95 7.00
C TYR A 120 1.61 -1.15 8.29
N SER A 121 2.11 0.08 8.22
CA SER A 121 2.00 1.09 9.27
C SER A 121 0.74 1.93 9.09
N ASP A 122 0.15 2.31 10.21
CA ASP A 122 -1.09 3.07 10.32
C ASP A 122 -0.97 4.03 11.51
N ASP A 123 -1.24 5.32 11.28
CA ASP A 123 -1.20 6.36 12.31
C ASP A 123 -2.60 6.92 12.63
N GLN A 124 -3.64 6.15 12.26
CA GLN A 124 -5.02 6.49 12.52
C GLN A 124 -5.55 5.86 13.80
N TYR A 125 -6.52 6.54 14.39
CA TYR A 125 -7.20 6.04 15.58
C TYR A 125 -8.02 4.78 15.27
N THR A 126 -7.78 3.72 16.03
CA THR A 126 -8.58 2.49 16.01
C THR A 126 -9.24 2.25 17.37
N ASN A 127 -10.44 1.67 17.36
CA ASN A 127 -11.11 1.20 18.57
C ASN A 127 -11.94 -0.03 18.27
N THR A 128 -11.24 -1.07 17.86
CA THR A 128 -11.81 -2.38 17.58
C THR A 128 -11.31 -3.38 18.62
N SER A 129 -11.97 -4.52 18.72
CA SER A 129 -11.49 -5.61 19.60
C SER A 129 -10.11 -6.15 19.17
N ALA A 130 -9.79 -6.09 17.87
CA ALA A 130 -8.53 -6.57 17.32
C ALA A 130 -7.41 -5.51 17.35
N SER A 131 -7.77 -4.23 17.34
CA SER A 131 -6.87 -3.08 17.45
C SER A 131 -7.52 -2.05 18.38
N PRO A 132 -7.31 -2.18 19.71
CA PRO A 132 -7.78 -1.21 20.69
C PRO A 132 -6.92 0.06 20.65
N PRO A 133 -7.44 1.21 21.13
CA PRO A 133 -6.73 2.47 21.05
C PRO A 133 -5.44 2.43 21.88
N GLN A 134 -4.34 2.88 21.26
CA GLN A 134 -3.06 3.03 21.95
C GLN A 134 -3.13 4.12 23.03
N PRO A 135 -2.35 4.02 24.12
CA PRO A 135 -2.30 5.06 25.14
C PRO A 135 -1.97 6.44 24.54
N GLY A 136 -2.84 7.42 24.73
CA GLY A 136 -2.67 8.77 24.17
C GLY A 136 -3.09 8.91 22.71
N CYS A 137 -3.55 7.84 22.05
CA CYS A 137 -4.23 7.93 20.77
C CYS A 137 -5.70 8.26 21.01
N THR A 138 -6.14 9.43 20.58
CA THR A 138 -7.52 9.89 20.69
C THR A 138 -8.17 9.93 19.33
N SER A 139 -9.50 9.85 19.29
CA SER A 139 -10.25 9.99 18.04
C SER A 139 -10.06 11.39 17.47
N SER A 140 -9.18 11.50 16.49
CA SER A 140 -8.88 12.71 15.71
C SER A 140 -8.78 12.34 14.23
N THR A 141 -8.96 13.33 13.36
CA THR A 141 -8.73 13.19 11.90
C THR A 141 -7.31 13.63 11.50
N THR A 142 -6.41 13.64 12.47
CA THR A 142 -5.02 14.06 12.30
C THR A 142 -4.10 12.91 12.70
N ASN A 143 -3.03 12.72 11.94
CA ASN A 143 -1.95 11.82 12.29
C ASN A 143 -1.41 12.18 13.68
N SER A 144 -1.07 11.16 14.46
CA SER A 144 -0.42 11.33 15.74
C SER A 144 0.53 10.18 15.96
N SER A 145 1.75 10.47 16.37
CA SER A 145 2.74 9.44 16.72
C SER A 145 2.29 8.53 17.87
N SER A 146 1.28 8.95 18.65
CA SER A 146 0.65 8.09 19.68
C SER A 146 -0.29 7.05 19.08
N CYS A 147 -0.74 7.23 17.85
CA CYS A 147 -1.59 6.32 17.10
C CYS A 147 -0.80 5.41 16.15
N ASP A 148 0.51 5.64 15.96
CA ASP A 148 1.36 4.77 15.16
C ASP A 148 1.30 3.31 15.61
N HIS A 149 0.94 2.42 14.70
CA HIS A 149 0.94 0.99 14.93
C HIS A 149 1.12 0.20 13.63
N THR A 150 1.72 -0.98 13.74
CA THR A 150 1.76 -1.95 12.64
C THR A 150 0.47 -2.76 12.61
N SER A 151 -0.18 -2.80 11.46
CA SER A 151 -1.42 -3.53 11.18
C SER A 151 -1.22 -4.59 10.09
N ILE A 152 -2.16 -5.53 10.02
CA ILE A 152 -2.17 -6.61 9.02
C ILE A 152 -3.52 -6.66 8.32
N ALA A 153 -3.51 -6.53 6.99
CA ALA A 153 -4.68 -6.76 6.14
C ALA A 153 -4.54 -8.13 5.47
N THR A 154 -5.58 -8.97 5.59
CA THR A 154 -5.61 -10.30 4.96
C THR A 154 -6.65 -10.34 3.85
N GLN A 155 -6.27 -10.86 2.70
CA GLN A 155 -7.19 -11.08 1.58
C GLN A 155 -8.28 -12.07 2.00
N ALA A 156 -9.53 -11.59 2.03
CA ALA A 156 -10.70 -12.37 2.46
C ALA A 156 -11.40 -13.15 1.33
N GLY A 157 -11.01 -12.94 0.08
CA GLY A 157 -11.64 -13.58 -1.09
C GLY A 157 -10.84 -13.42 -2.39
N GLY A 158 -11.30 -14.10 -3.44
CA GLY A 158 -10.58 -14.22 -4.72
C GLY A 158 -9.72 -15.48 -4.79
N SER A 159 -8.91 -15.59 -5.85
CA SER A 159 -8.19 -16.83 -6.17
C SER A 159 -6.86 -17.02 -5.44
N GLY A 160 -6.24 -15.94 -4.95
CA GLY A 160 -4.86 -15.97 -4.47
C GLY A 160 -3.84 -16.31 -5.58
N ILE A 161 -2.55 -16.29 -5.26
CA ILE A 161 -1.47 -16.43 -6.23
C ILE A 161 -0.70 -17.76 -6.16
N LYS A 162 -1.24 -18.79 -5.49
CA LYS A 162 -0.63 -20.13 -5.45
C LYS A 162 -0.74 -20.84 -6.80
#